data_AF-A0A918GMM3-F1
#
_entry.id   AF-A0A918GMM3-F1
#
_cell.length_a   1.000
_cell.length_b   1.000
_cell.length_c   1.000
_cell.angle_alpha   90.00
_cell.angle_beta   90.00
_cell.angle_gamma   90.00
#
_symmetry.space_group_name_H-M   'P 1'
#
loop_
_entity.id
_entity.type
_entity.pdbx_description
1 polymer ?
#
loop_
_entity_poly.entity_id
_entity_poly.type
_entity_poly.pdbx_seq_one_letter_code
_entity_poly.pdbx_strand_id
1 'polypeptide(L)'
;MNDIVTRPEVAEYLRRVRAGLTGLPDEEVAEVMEDLAPHVDEVYAEAGSLEAVVDRLGTPEEYAAELRRAGGYPVAQDTQAERPRTWRARYVVWAAAGATVAAGLSGVLSERYDEEALAVALLCGLALLPALWLVFAGMVRRVDVESVPEYRLARDQARRAVRRLPSPERVRALAPGWRVARLLLVALGCAAAVRADAGLWMVALLGAAGVLLWAGRRVAVDRRLLLVVVPANALAIGLGLSLAVQAVDASGRDNGYYYPVSVSTGLSYNGEPLGNLYAVDGEGKEIPEFYLYDEHGIPLNVYQYGCSPTNGELFDNRFPAPNTVYGPDGCVEQPGMPFIPLPPNGTTTAPTTTAPTTTAPTSTGPTTTVPTTTGPTSAAPTSTASVTTTPSPTTTKG
;
A
#
# COMPACT_ATOMS: atom_id res chain seq x y z
N MET A 1 -37.38 28.51 50.64
CA MET A 1 -36.32 28.12 49.69
C MET A 1 -35.08 29.03 49.64
N ASN A 2 -35.10 30.31 50.09
CA ASN A 2 -33.96 31.22 49.83
C ASN A 2 -32.79 31.17 50.84
N ASP A 3 -32.94 30.61 52.05
CA ASP A 3 -31.86 30.64 53.05
C ASP A 3 -30.79 29.55 52.86
N ILE A 4 -31.13 28.39 52.28
CA ILE A 4 -30.20 27.25 52.10
C ILE A 4 -29.08 27.59 51.08
N VAL A 5 -29.38 28.48 50.11
CA VAL A 5 -28.41 28.94 49.10
C VAL A 5 -27.30 29.79 49.73
N THR A 6 -27.48 30.33 50.95
CA THR A 6 -26.50 31.20 51.59
C THR A 6 -25.38 30.45 52.33
N ARG A 7 -25.49 29.13 52.53
CA ARG A 7 -24.54 28.31 53.30
C ARG A 7 -23.87 27.24 52.42
N PRO A 8 -22.63 27.47 51.93
CA PRO A 8 -22.00 26.60 50.93
C PRO A 8 -21.71 25.18 51.45
N GLU A 9 -21.48 25.01 52.75
CA GLU A 9 -21.18 23.72 53.38
C GLU A 9 -22.41 22.79 53.42
N VAL A 10 -23.58 23.34 53.77
CA VAL A 10 -24.86 22.61 53.78
C VAL A 10 -25.26 22.22 52.36
N ALA A 11 -25.11 23.16 51.41
CA ALA A 11 -25.37 22.88 50.00
C ALA A 11 -24.48 21.75 49.45
N GLU A 12 -23.21 21.70 49.87
CA GLU A 12 -22.28 20.65 49.48
C GLU A 12 -22.64 19.28 50.09
N TYR A 13 -23.08 19.24 51.36
CA TYR A 13 -23.58 18.03 51.99
C TYR A 13 -24.81 17.49 51.25
N LEU A 14 -25.82 18.34 51.04
CA LEU A 14 -27.05 17.98 50.33
C LEU A 14 -26.80 17.54 48.88
N ARG A 15 -25.82 18.17 48.20
CA ARG A 15 -25.40 17.77 46.85
C ARG A 15 -24.84 16.35 46.84
N ARG A 16 -24.06 15.97 47.86
CA ARG A 16 -23.52 14.61 48.01
C ARG A 16 -24.61 13.60 48.39
N VAL A 17 -25.55 13.97 49.26
CA VAL A 17 -26.73 13.13 49.54
C VAL A 17 -27.54 12.87 48.26
N ARG A 18 -27.84 13.91 47.48
CA ARG A 18 -28.54 13.78 46.19
C ARG A 18 -27.79 12.86 45.22
N ALA A 19 -26.46 12.93 45.20
CA ALA A 19 -25.64 12.01 44.40
C ALA A 19 -25.78 10.56 44.90
N GLY A 20 -25.85 10.34 46.22
CA GLY A 20 -26.10 9.03 46.83
C GLY A 20 -27.50 8.45 46.58
N LEU A 21 -28.46 9.26 46.14
CA LEU A 21 -29.83 8.86 45.72
C LEU A 21 -29.94 8.54 44.22
N THR A 22 -28.83 8.50 43.47
CA THR A 22 -28.82 8.16 42.04
C THR A 22 -29.49 6.81 41.75
N GLY A 23 -30.40 6.78 40.78
CA GLY A 23 -31.16 5.57 40.39
C GLY A 23 -32.63 5.56 40.81
N LEU A 24 -33.08 6.55 41.60
CA LEU A 24 -34.50 6.83 41.81
C LEU A 24 -35.03 7.75 40.68
N PRO A 25 -36.35 7.74 40.37
CA PRO A 25 -36.99 8.73 39.53
C PRO A 25 -36.70 10.16 40.01
N ASP A 26 -36.48 11.08 39.07
CA ASP A 26 -36.12 12.48 39.39
C ASP A 26 -37.19 13.19 40.24
N GLU A 27 -38.46 12.79 40.11
CA GLU A 27 -39.59 13.29 40.88
C GLU A 27 -39.50 12.88 42.36
N GLU A 28 -39.22 11.61 42.64
CA GLU A 28 -39.02 11.12 44.01
C GLU A 28 -37.78 11.75 44.66
N VAL A 29 -36.70 11.93 43.91
CA VAL A 29 -35.50 12.62 44.43
C VAL A 29 -35.80 14.08 44.73
N ALA A 30 -36.64 14.75 43.94
CA ALA A 30 -37.03 16.13 44.20
C ALA A 30 -37.85 16.24 45.49
N GLU A 31 -38.84 15.36 45.67
CA GLU A 31 -39.69 15.30 46.88
C GLU A 31 -38.87 15.03 48.13
N VAL A 32 -38.02 13.99 48.12
CA VAL A 32 -37.16 13.65 49.27
C VAL A 32 -36.21 14.80 49.62
N MET A 33 -35.64 15.47 48.62
CA MET A 33 -34.73 16.59 48.86
C MET A 33 -35.45 17.87 49.34
N GLU A 34 -36.73 18.04 48.98
CA GLU A 34 -37.57 19.15 49.46
C GLU A 34 -37.80 19.06 50.97
N ASP A 35 -38.04 17.85 51.48
CA ASP A 35 -38.19 17.59 52.91
C ASP A 35 -36.85 17.56 53.67
N LEU A 36 -35.80 17.06 53.01
CA LEU A 36 -34.49 16.87 53.66
C LEU A 36 -33.73 18.19 53.84
N ALA A 37 -33.80 19.08 52.86
CA ALA A 37 -32.99 20.30 52.88
C ALA A 37 -33.28 21.21 54.09
N PRO A 38 -34.55 21.44 54.50
CA PRO A 38 -34.87 22.12 55.75
C PRO A 38 -34.34 21.42 57.00
N HIS A 39 -34.43 20.08 57.05
CA HIS A 39 -34.00 19.32 58.22
C HIS A 39 -32.48 19.41 58.45
N VAL A 40 -31.69 19.28 57.39
CA VAL A 40 -30.22 19.40 57.50
C VAL A 40 -29.80 20.83 57.86
N ASP A 41 -30.52 21.85 57.38
CA ASP A 41 -30.24 23.23 57.75
C ASP A 41 -30.56 23.55 59.22
N GLU A 42 -31.63 22.96 59.77
CA GLU A 42 -31.97 23.04 61.19
C GLU A 42 -30.90 22.36 62.05
N VAL A 43 -30.49 21.13 61.70
CA VAL A 43 -29.44 20.40 62.41
C VAL A 43 -28.11 21.14 62.34
N TYR A 44 -27.78 21.77 61.21
CA TYR A 44 -26.59 22.61 61.09
C TYR A 44 -26.68 23.86 61.97
N ALA A 45 -27.85 24.51 62.05
CA ALA A 45 -28.08 25.66 62.91
C ALA A 45 -27.93 25.31 64.40
N GLU A 46 -28.32 24.11 64.82
CA GLU A 46 -28.10 23.60 66.17
C GLU A 46 -26.64 23.22 66.44
N ALA A 47 -25.99 22.56 65.49
CA ALA A 47 -24.66 21.98 65.66
C ALA A 47 -23.52 23.00 65.49
N GLY A 48 -23.74 24.02 64.66
CA GLY A 48 -22.78 25.11 64.43
C GLY A 48 -21.59 24.78 63.52
N SER A 49 -21.42 23.52 63.09
CA SER A 49 -20.37 23.11 62.14
C SER A 49 -20.77 21.89 61.33
N LEU A 50 -20.17 21.73 60.13
CA LEU A 50 -20.43 20.58 59.26
C LEU A 50 -19.90 19.27 59.87
N GLU A 51 -18.78 19.31 60.60
CA GLU A 51 -18.22 18.14 61.29
C GLU A 51 -19.22 17.59 62.32
N ALA A 52 -19.85 18.45 63.11
CA ALA A 52 -20.86 18.04 64.08
C ALA A 52 -22.15 17.53 63.43
N VAL A 53 -22.50 18.03 62.23
CA VAL A 53 -23.59 17.45 61.42
C VAL A 53 -23.23 16.03 60.95
N VAL A 54 -21.99 15.81 60.50
CA VAL A 54 -21.51 14.48 60.09
C VAL A 54 -21.48 13.52 61.28
N ASP A 55 -21.10 13.97 62.48
CA ASP A 55 -21.13 13.14 63.68
C ASP A 55 -22.56 12.72 64.08
N ARG A 56 -23.57 13.54 63.77
CA ARG A 56 -24.98 13.30 64.17
C ARG A 56 -25.79 12.55 63.11
N LEU A 57 -25.63 12.89 61.83
CA LEU A 57 -26.37 12.32 60.69
C LEU A 57 -25.56 11.28 59.90
N GLY A 58 -24.26 11.16 60.17
CA GLY A 58 -23.34 10.36 59.37
C GLY A 58 -22.79 11.12 58.16
N THR A 59 -21.90 10.45 57.43
CA THR A 59 -21.43 10.96 56.14
C THR A 59 -22.62 11.07 55.15
N PRO A 60 -22.62 12.01 54.20
CA PRO A 60 -23.77 12.17 53.30
C PRO A 60 -24.03 10.92 52.46
N GLU A 61 -23.01 10.09 52.21
CA GLU A 61 -23.14 8.80 51.54
C GLU A 61 -23.83 7.75 52.41
N GLU A 62 -23.51 7.69 53.71
CA GLU A 62 -24.17 6.81 54.69
C GLU A 62 -25.62 7.23 54.92
N TYR A 63 -25.87 8.53 55.05
CA TYR A 63 -27.20 9.08 55.24
C TYR A 63 -28.10 8.83 54.01
N ALA A 64 -27.56 8.97 52.80
CA ALA A 64 -28.27 8.58 51.58
C ALA A 64 -28.57 7.07 51.53
N ALA A 65 -27.65 6.22 51.98
CA ALA A 65 -27.87 4.77 52.05
C ALA A 65 -28.93 4.39 53.11
N GLU A 66 -29.01 5.14 54.20
CA GLU A 66 -30.07 4.99 55.20
C GLU A 66 -31.43 5.43 54.67
N LEU A 67 -31.51 6.58 54.00
CA LEU A 67 -32.74 7.04 53.33
C LEU A 67 -33.27 6.00 52.33
N ARG A 68 -32.38 5.36 51.58
CA ARG A 68 -32.77 4.28 50.64
C ARG A 68 -33.30 3.06 51.36
N ARG A 69 -32.64 2.62 52.44
CA ARG A 69 -33.11 1.51 53.28
C ARG A 69 -34.47 1.82 53.90
N ALA A 70 -34.66 3.04 54.40
CA ALA A 70 -35.92 3.50 54.99
C ALA A 70 -37.05 3.57 53.96
N GLY A 71 -36.76 4.02 52.73
CA GLY A 71 -37.70 4.05 51.61
C GLY A 71 -37.94 2.71 50.93
N GLY A 72 -37.32 1.61 51.41
CA GLY A 72 -37.44 0.29 50.79
C GLY A 72 -36.78 0.19 49.41
N TYR A 73 -36.00 1.20 49.02
CA TYR A 73 -35.23 1.15 47.79
C TYR A 73 -34.10 0.14 47.97
N PRO A 74 -33.76 -0.63 46.93
CA PRO A 74 -32.54 -1.40 46.97
C PRO A 74 -31.40 -0.44 47.33
N VAL A 75 -30.47 -0.89 48.18
CA VAL A 75 -29.14 -0.28 48.27
C VAL A 75 -28.72 -0.02 46.83
N ALA A 76 -28.08 1.12 46.53
CA ALA A 76 -27.43 1.28 45.24
C ALA A 76 -26.44 0.12 45.12
N GLN A 77 -26.93 -1.03 44.66
CA GLN A 77 -26.14 -2.12 44.21
C GLN A 77 -25.28 -1.39 43.20
N ASP A 78 -23.95 -1.50 43.37
CA ASP A 78 -23.07 -1.53 42.23
C ASP A 78 -23.85 -2.28 41.16
N THR A 79 -24.53 -1.54 40.25
CA THR A 79 -25.30 -2.12 39.16
C THR A 79 -24.30 -3.06 38.57
N GLN A 80 -24.52 -4.36 38.80
CA GLN A 80 -23.51 -5.41 38.80
C GLN A 80 -22.38 -4.93 37.93
N ALA A 81 -21.21 -4.60 38.48
CA ALA A 81 -20.08 -4.15 37.68
C ALA A 81 -19.97 -5.12 36.50
N GLU A 82 -20.59 -4.75 35.37
CA GLU A 82 -20.73 -5.58 34.20
C GLU A 82 -19.27 -5.65 33.83
N ARG A 83 -18.62 -6.79 34.13
CA ARG A 83 -17.17 -6.96 33.99
C ARG A 83 -16.80 -6.16 32.77
N PRO A 84 -16.05 -5.04 32.92
CA PRO A 84 -15.96 -4.05 31.88
C PRO A 84 -15.63 -4.83 30.63
N ARG A 85 -16.39 -4.62 29.54
CA ARG A 85 -16.22 -5.32 28.26
C ARG A 85 -14.88 -4.88 27.64
N THR A 86 -13.80 -5.08 28.38
CA THR A 86 -12.46 -4.50 28.25
C THR A 86 -11.83 -4.96 26.97
N TRP A 87 -12.10 -6.21 26.56
CA TRP A 87 -11.62 -6.73 25.29
C TRP A 87 -12.23 -5.98 24.10
N ARG A 88 -13.53 -5.59 24.15
CA ARG A 88 -14.17 -4.81 23.08
C ARG A 88 -13.61 -3.39 23.02
N ALA A 89 -13.46 -2.75 24.18
CA ALA A 89 -12.83 -1.43 24.26
C ALA A 89 -11.36 -1.46 23.79
N ARG A 90 -10.59 -2.48 24.18
CA ARG A 90 -9.22 -2.71 23.71
C ARG A 90 -9.16 -2.95 22.21
N TYR A 91 -10.08 -3.76 21.68
CA TYR A 91 -10.18 -3.98 20.24
C TYR A 91 -10.43 -2.66 19.50
N VAL A 92 -11.36 -1.83 19.95
CA VAL A 92 -11.62 -0.51 19.35
C VAL A 92 -10.35 0.37 19.37
N VAL A 93 -9.63 0.40 20.49
CA VAL A 93 -8.38 1.16 20.62
C VAL A 93 -7.31 0.66 19.64
N TRP A 94 -7.05 -0.64 19.61
CA TRP A 94 -6.00 -1.23 18.77
C TRP A 94 -6.36 -1.24 17.29
N ALA A 95 -7.62 -1.45 16.93
CA ALA A 95 -8.10 -1.32 15.55
C ALA A 95 -7.93 0.11 15.04
N ALA A 96 -8.30 1.12 15.86
CA ALA A 96 -8.11 2.52 15.52
C ALA A 96 -6.63 2.89 15.40
N ALA A 97 -5.80 2.44 16.33
CA ALA A 97 -4.36 2.67 16.30
C ALA A 97 -3.70 2.01 15.06
N GLY A 98 -4.00 0.73 14.82
CA GLY A 98 -3.51 -0.02 13.67
C GLY A 98 -3.91 0.60 12.34
N ALA A 99 -5.19 0.95 12.17
CA ALA A 99 -5.68 1.65 10.98
C ALA A 99 -4.99 3.00 10.76
N THR A 100 -4.74 3.75 11.84
CA THR A 100 -4.06 5.05 11.76
C THR A 100 -2.60 4.90 11.34
N VAL A 101 -1.87 3.96 11.96
CA VAL A 101 -0.46 3.70 11.66
C VAL A 101 -0.31 3.15 10.24
N ALA A 102 -1.13 2.16 9.86
CA ALA A 102 -1.10 1.60 8.52
C ALA A 102 -1.38 2.67 7.47
N ALA A 103 -2.45 3.46 7.62
CA ALA A 103 -2.77 4.54 6.68
C ALA A 103 -1.64 5.58 6.57
N GLY A 104 -1.03 5.98 7.69
CA GLY A 104 0.10 6.90 7.70
C GLY A 104 1.33 6.33 6.97
N LEU A 105 1.71 5.08 7.29
CA LEU A 105 2.84 4.40 6.66
C LEU A 105 2.62 4.18 5.17
N SER A 106 1.43 3.77 4.74
CA SER A 106 1.11 3.63 3.32
C SER A 106 1.26 4.97 2.59
N GLY A 107 0.81 6.07 3.20
CA GLY A 107 1.02 7.41 2.65
C GLY A 107 2.50 7.76 2.48
N VAL A 108 3.36 7.44 3.46
CA VAL A 108 4.81 7.69 3.40
C VAL A 108 5.48 6.82 2.33
N LEU A 109 5.11 5.54 2.26
CA LEU A 109 5.69 4.55 1.35
C LEU A 109 5.07 4.60 -0.07
N SER A 110 4.38 5.68 -0.41
CA SER A 110 3.66 5.83 -1.68
C SER A 110 4.54 6.18 -2.88
N GLU A 111 5.87 6.26 -2.72
CA GLU A 111 6.82 6.68 -3.76
C GLU A 111 6.74 5.89 -5.08
N ARG A 112 6.20 4.67 -5.04
CA ARG A 112 5.95 3.84 -6.24
C ARG A 112 4.49 3.39 -6.39
N TYR A 113 3.58 3.93 -5.57
CA TYR A 113 2.20 3.47 -5.49
C TYR A 113 2.09 1.94 -5.36
N ASP A 114 2.99 1.34 -4.57
CA ASP A 114 3.01 -0.10 -4.34
C ASP A 114 1.67 -0.56 -3.74
N GLU A 115 1.09 -1.60 -4.33
CA GLU A 115 -0.20 -2.13 -3.91
C GLU A 115 -0.11 -2.82 -2.56
N GLU A 116 1.05 -3.33 -2.17
CA GLU A 116 1.25 -3.99 -0.87
C GLU A 116 1.00 -3.04 0.30
N ALA A 117 1.57 -1.84 0.21
CA ALA A 117 1.41 -0.81 1.24
C ALA A 117 -0.07 -0.41 1.39
N LEU A 118 -0.78 -0.27 0.27
CA LEU A 118 -2.21 0.04 0.30
C LEU A 118 -3.03 -1.14 0.84
N ALA A 119 -2.71 -2.37 0.45
CA ALA A 119 -3.40 -3.57 0.89
C ALA A 119 -3.36 -3.70 2.42
N VAL A 120 -2.22 -3.44 3.05
CA VAL A 120 -2.11 -3.42 4.52
C VAL A 120 -3.02 -2.36 5.14
N ALA A 121 -3.06 -1.14 4.60
CA ALA A 121 -3.98 -0.11 5.07
C ALA A 121 -5.45 -0.49 4.89
N LEU A 122 -5.81 -1.12 3.77
CA LEU A 122 -7.17 -1.61 3.52
C LEU A 122 -7.55 -2.73 4.49
N LEU A 123 -6.65 -3.67 4.79
CA LEU A 123 -6.88 -4.74 5.76
C LEU A 123 -7.07 -4.17 7.17
N CYS A 124 -6.23 -3.22 7.60
CA CYS A 124 -6.41 -2.54 8.87
C CYS A 124 -7.70 -1.69 8.90
N GLY A 125 -8.07 -1.09 7.77
CA GLY A 125 -9.34 -0.38 7.59
C GLY A 125 -10.55 -1.31 7.68
N LEU A 126 -10.46 -2.52 7.13
CA LEU A 126 -11.51 -3.55 7.26
C LEU A 126 -11.68 -3.96 8.72
N ALA A 127 -10.57 -4.12 9.46
CA ALA A 127 -10.58 -4.38 10.90
C ALA A 127 -11.15 -3.21 11.72
N LEU A 128 -11.31 -2.01 11.15
CA LEU A 128 -12.00 -0.90 11.80
C LEU A 128 -13.53 -1.00 11.71
N LEU A 129 -14.08 -1.75 10.75
CA LEU A 129 -15.53 -1.86 10.57
C LEU A 129 -16.25 -2.44 11.80
N PRO A 130 -15.78 -3.53 12.43
CA PRO A 130 -16.40 -4.02 13.66
C PRO A 130 -16.26 -3.04 14.82
N ALA A 131 -15.15 -2.28 14.87
CA ALA A 131 -14.94 -1.24 15.89
C ALA A 131 -15.94 -0.09 15.73
N LEU A 132 -16.19 0.36 14.50
CA LEU A 132 -17.23 1.33 14.18
C LEU A 132 -18.60 0.80 14.60
N TRP A 133 -18.94 -0.43 14.21
CA TRP A 133 -20.22 -1.04 14.57
C TRP A 133 -20.41 -1.11 16.10
N LEU A 134 -19.40 -1.55 16.85
CA LEU A 134 -19.43 -1.60 18.32
C LEU A 134 -19.73 -0.24 18.97
N VAL A 135 -19.13 0.83 18.45
CA VAL A 135 -19.30 2.18 18.98
C VAL A 135 -20.63 2.79 18.55
N PHE A 136 -21.05 2.59 17.29
CA PHE A 136 -22.32 3.11 16.78
C PHE A 136 -23.53 2.40 17.37
N ALA A 137 -23.44 1.08 17.59
CA ALA A 137 -24.46 0.29 18.28
C ALA A 137 -24.51 0.56 19.80
N GLY A 138 -23.63 1.42 20.34
CA GLY A 138 -23.61 1.78 21.76
C GLY A 138 -23.11 0.68 22.70
N MET A 139 -22.53 -0.40 22.15
CA MET A 139 -21.95 -1.50 22.92
C MET A 139 -20.58 -1.19 23.52
N VAL A 140 -19.90 -0.17 22.99
CA VAL A 140 -18.69 0.42 23.57
C VAL A 140 -18.92 1.91 23.68
N ARG A 141 -18.97 2.41 24.91
CA ARG A 141 -19.10 3.84 25.22
C ARG A 141 -17.73 4.45 25.43
N ARG A 142 -17.69 5.78 25.43
CA ARG A 142 -16.46 6.54 25.68
C ARG A 142 -15.82 6.20 27.04
N VAL A 143 -16.63 5.96 28.06
CA VAL A 143 -16.16 5.59 29.41
C VAL A 143 -15.41 4.26 29.39
N ASP A 144 -15.88 3.29 28.60
CA ASP A 144 -15.21 1.99 28.47
C ASP A 144 -13.82 2.15 27.83
N VAL A 145 -13.70 2.99 26.81
CA VAL A 145 -12.40 3.30 26.17
C VAL A 145 -11.48 4.06 27.14
N GLU A 146 -12.02 4.99 27.94
CA GLU A 146 -11.24 5.74 28.92
C GLU A 146 -10.74 4.89 30.10
N SER A 147 -11.39 3.74 30.39
CA SER A 147 -10.90 2.79 31.40
C SER A 147 -9.62 2.02 30.96
N VAL A 148 -9.40 1.89 29.65
CA VAL A 148 -8.28 1.13 29.07
C VAL A 148 -6.95 1.82 29.41
N PRO A 149 -6.00 1.16 30.12
CA PRO A 149 -4.76 1.79 30.55
C PRO A 149 -3.87 2.23 29.37
N GLU A 150 -3.85 1.46 28.28
CA GLU A 150 -3.11 1.75 27.06
C GLU A 150 -3.58 3.08 26.44
N TYR A 151 -4.89 3.33 26.41
CA TYR A 151 -5.46 4.58 25.91
C TYR A 151 -5.12 5.77 26.83
N ARG A 152 -5.15 5.59 28.16
CA ARG A 152 -4.78 6.63 29.13
C ARG A 152 -3.33 7.06 28.98
N LEU A 153 -2.41 6.09 28.86
CA LEU A 153 -1.00 6.35 28.62
C LEU A 153 -0.76 7.14 27.33
N ALA A 154 -1.36 6.70 26.22
CA ALA A 154 -1.25 7.39 24.94
C ALA A 154 -1.83 8.82 24.99
N ARG A 155 -2.99 8.99 25.64
CA ARG A 155 -3.64 10.29 25.82
C ARG A 155 -2.79 11.25 26.65
N ASP A 156 -2.17 10.78 27.71
CA ASP A 156 -1.33 11.60 28.57
C ASP A 156 -0.03 12.00 27.87
N GLN A 157 0.59 11.08 27.13
CA GLN A 157 1.73 11.39 26.26
C GLN A 157 1.36 12.44 25.20
N ALA A 158 0.23 12.26 24.51
CA ALA A 158 -0.25 13.21 23.51
C ALA A 158 -0.51 14.60 24.13
N ARG A 159 -1.13 14.66 25.31
CA ARG A 159 -1.35 15.92 26.03
C ARG A 159 -0.04 16.61 26.42
N ARG A 160 0.99 15.86 26.83
CA ARG A 160 2.32 16.39 27.12
C ARG A 160 2.98 16.94 25.85
N ALA A 161 2.87 16.25 24.72
CA ALA A 161 3.37 16.71 23.44
C ALA A 161 2.67 18.00 22.98
N VAL A 162 1.33 18.04 23.07
CA VAL A 162 0.54 19.22 22.69
C VAL A 162 0.86 20.44 23.55
N ARG A 163 1.20 20.28 24.82
CA ARG A 163 1.65 21.40 25.68
C ARG A 163 2.98 22.02 25.23
N ARG A 164 3.77 21.33 24.41
CA ARG A 164 5.01 21.87 23.82
C ARG A 164 4.74 22.69 22.55
N LEU A 165 3.53 22.61 22.00
CA LEU A 165 3.16 23.35 20.79
C LEU A 165 2.86 24.83 21.12
N PRO A 166 2.99 25.74 20.13
CA PRO A 166 2.63 27.15 20.29
C PRO A 166 1.17 27.35 20.70
N SER A 167 0.84 28.55 21.17
CA SER A 167 -0.46 28.88 21.78
C SER A 167 -1.65 28.41 20.92
N PRO A 168 -2.73 27.90 21.55
CA PRO A 168 -3.87 27.30 20.84
C PRO A 168 -4.57 28.28 19.88
N GLU A 169 -4.46 29.58 20.12
CA GLU A 169 -4.97 30.63 19.24
C GLU A 169 -4.23 30.65 17.90
N ARG A 170 -2.89 30.54 17.92
CA ARG A 170 -2.06 30.46 16.71
C ARG A 170 -2.37 29.21 15.90
N VAL A 171 -2.59 28.08 16.57
CA VAL A 171 -2.97 26.81 15.91
C VAL A 171 -4.37 26.90 15.29
N ARG A 172 -5.33 27.55 15.96
CA ARG A 172 -6.67 27.79 15.42
C ARG A 172 -6.66 28.73 14.21
N ALA A 173 -5.78 29.73 14.19
CA ALA A 173 -5.61 30.61 13.04
C ALA A 173 -5.13 29.86 11.79
N LEU A 174 -4.41 28.74 11.95
CA LEU A 174 -3.97 27.86 10.87
C LEU A 174 -5.04 26.87 10.40
N ALA A 175 -6.17 26.74 11.10
CA ALA A 175 -7.23 25.79 10.76
C ALA A 175 -7.76 25.91 9.31
N PRO A 176 -8.05 27.12 8.75
CA PRO A 176 -8.48 27.22 7.36
C PRO A 176 -7.36 26.80 6.38
N GLY A 177 -6.12 27.24 6.63
CA GLY A 177 -4.96 26.87 5.81
C GLY A 177 -4.73 25.35 5.80
N TRP A 178 -4.84 24.71 6.96
CA TRP A 178 -4.72 23.25 7.09
C TRP A 178 -5.78 22.49 6.28
N ARG A 179 -7.02 23.00 6.22
CA ARG A 179 -8.08 22.37 5.41
C ARG A 179 -7.76 22.40 3.92
N VAL A 180 -7.16 23.49 3.44
CA VAL A 180 -6.73 23.62 2.05
C VAL A 180 -5.52 22.72 1.81
N ALA A 181 -4.51 22.78 2.69
CA ALA A 181 -3.30 21.98 2.59
C ALA A 181 -3.60 20.48 2.45
N ARG A 182 -4.44 19.91 3.33
CA ARG A 182 -4.77 18.48 3.25
C ARG A 182 -5.52 18.10 1.97
N LEU A 183 -6.38 18.97 1.43
CA LEU A 183 -7.08 18.70 0.17
C LEU A 183 -6.13 18.80 -1.02
N LEU A 184 -5.21 19.76 -0.99
CA LEU A 184 -4.15 19.89 -1.98
C LEU A 184 -3.26 18.64 -1.97
N LEU A 185 -2.87 18.14 -0.80
CA LEU A 185 -2.08 16.90 -0.68
C LEU A 185 -2.79 15.70 -1.30
N VAL A 186 -4.09 15.53 -1.06
CA VAL A 186 -4.86 14.46 -1.68
C VAL A 186 -4.98 14.66 -3.20
N ALA A 187 -5.19 15.90 -3.67
CA ALA A 187 -5.27 16.20 -5.09
C ALA A 187 -3.94 15.93 -5.81
N LEU A 188 -2.81 16.30 -5.21
CA LEU A 188 -1.47 15.99 -5.70
C LEU A 188 -1.22 14.48 -5.72
N GLY A 189 -1.63 13.77 -4.67
CA GLY A 189 -1.61 12.31 -4.63
C GLY A 189 -2.43 11.70 -5.77
N CYS A 190 -3.65 12.19 -6.04
CA CYS A 190 -4.46 11.70 -7.16
C CYS A 190 -3.77 11.95 -8.50
N ALA A 191 -3.20 13.14 -8.70
CA ALA A 191 -2.50 13.48 -9.94
C ALA A 191 -1.24 12.62 -10.16
N ALA A 192 -0.57 12.20 -9.10
CA ALA A 192 0.56 11.29 -9.17
C ALA A 192 0.13 9.83 -9.34
N ALA A 193 -0.98 9.40 -8.71
CA ALA A 193 -1.58 8.09 -8.94
C ALA A 193 -2.03 7.90 -10.41
N VAL A 194 -2.60 8.93 -11.03
CA VAL A 194 -2.96 8.91 -12.47
C VAL A 194 -1.73 8.77 -13.36
N ARG A 195 -0.62 9.43 -13.02
CA ARG A 195 0.64 9.29 -13.77
C ARG A 195 1.28 7.91 -13.65
N ALA A 196 1.01 7.22 -12.55
CA ALA A 196 1.52 5.89 -12.26
C ALA A 196 0.55 4.75 -12.67
N ASP A 197 -0.56 5.07 -13.36
CA ASP A 197 -1.64 4.12 -13.68
C ASP A 197 -2.16 3.32 -12.46
N ALA A 198 -2.06 3.92 -11.27
CA ALA A 198 -2.37 3.29 -9.99
C ALA A 198 -3.85 3.47 -9.60
N GLY A 199 -4.74 2.75 -10.29
CA GLY A 199 -6.19 2.88 -10.13
C GLY A 199 -6.71 2.68 -8.70
N LEU A 200 -6.15 1.72 -7.96
CA LEU A 200 -6.59 1.41 -6.59
C LEU A 200 -6.27 2.55 -5.60
N TRP A 201 -5.09 3.17 -5.77
CA TRP A 201 -4.70 4.36 -5.01
C TRP A 201 -5.60 5.55 -5.30
N MET A 202 -6.00 5.75 -6.56
CA MET A 202 -6.95 6.80 -6.91
C MET A 202 -8.28 6.64 -6.15
N VAL A 203 -8.83 5.42 -6.08
CA VAL A 203 -10.06 5.15 -5.32
C VAL A 203 -9.87 5.43 -3.83
N ALA A 204 -8.76 4.97 -3.24
CA ALA A 204 -8.46 5.19 -1.84
C ALA A 204 -8.33 6.69 -1.49
N LEU A 205 -7.67 7.46 -2.36
CA LEU A 205 -7.48 8.91 -2.20
C LEU A 205 -8.80 9.67 -2.33
N LEU A 206 -9.63 9.33 -3.31
CA LEU A 206 -10.97 9.92 -3.46
C LEU A 206 -11.86 9.58 -2.26
N GLY A 207 -11.81 8.35 -1.76
CA GLY A 207 -12.49 7.94 -0.54
C GLY A 207 -12.03 8.76 0.68
N ALA A 208 -10.72 8.94 0.85
CA ALA A 208 -10.16 9.76 1.91
C ALA A 208 -10.59 11.24 1.79
N ALA A 209 -10.57 11.82 0.59
CA ALA A 209 -11.09 13.17 0.34
C ALA A 209 -12.56 13.28 0.73
N GLY A 210 -13.40 12.32 0.31
CA GLY A 210 -14.81 12.25 0.65
C GLY A 210 -15.04 12.24 2.16
N VAL A 211 -14.32 11.39 2.90
CA VAL A 211 -14.38 11.33 4.37
C VAL A 211 -13.98 12.67 5.00
N LEU A 212 -12.86 13.26 4.55
CA LEU A 212 -12.32 14.50 5.12
C LEU A 212 -13.23 15.72 4.88
N LEU A 213 -13.92 15.75 3.74
CA LEU A 213 -14.92 16.78 3.41
C LEU A 213 -16.21 16.57 4.20
N TRP A 214 -16.73 15.34 4.22
CA TRP A 214 -17.98 15.00 4.90
C TRP A 214 -17.90 15.19 6.41
N ALA A 215 -16.77 14.83 7.02
CA ALA A 215 -16.62 14.80 8.47
C ALA A 215 -16.34 16.19 9.10
N GLY A 216 -15.99 17.21 8.30
CA GLY A 216 -15.49 18.50 8.78
C GLY A 216 -16.37 19.19 9.84
N ARG A 217 -17.68 19.25 9.62
CA ARG A 217 -18.64 19.82 10.59
C ARG A 217 -19.23 18.76 11.53
N ARG A 218 -19.26 17.51 11.10
CA ARG A 218 -19.94 16.42 11.82
C ARG A 218 -19.16 15.89 13.02
N VAL A 219 -17.82 15.95 12.99
CA VAL A 219 -16.97 15.54 14.12
C VAL A 219 -17.20 16.38 15.37
N ALA A 220 -17.63 17.64 15.21
CA ALA A 220 -17.97 18.50 16.34
C ALA A 220 -19.22 18.02 17.09
N VAL A 221 -20.16 17.39 16.37
CA VAL A 221 -21.40 16.86 16.92
C VAL A 221 -21.23 15.42 17.38
N ASP A 222 -20.55 14.60 16.57
CA ASP A 222 -20.32 13.18 16.86
C ASP A 222 -18.82 12.84 16.81
N ARG A 223 -18.25 12.65 18.00
CA ARG A 223 -16.84 12.28 18.15
C ARG A 223 -16.54 10.84 17.73
N ARG A 224 -17.54 9.99 17.52
CA ARG A 224 -17.34 8.61 17.03
C ARG A 224 -16.70 8.60 15.64
N LEU A 225 -16.95 9.65 14.85
CA LEU A 225 -16.37 9.86 13.53
C LEU A 225 -14.83 10.01 13.56
N LEU A 226 -14.23 10.29 14.71
CA LEU A 226 -12.76 10.32 14.84
C LEU A 226 -12.11 9.00 14.45
N LEU A 227 -12.80 7.87 14.59
CA LEU A 227 -12.29 6.56 14.19
C LEU A 227 -11.91 6.50 12.71
N VAL A 228 -12.64 7.21 11.84
CA VAL A 228 -12.37 7.22 10.38
C VAL A 228 -11.55 8.44 10.00
N VAL A 229 -11.79 9.57 10.65
CA VAL A 229 -11.11 10.83 10.32
C VAL A 229 -9.64 10.81 10.70
N VAL A 230 -9.26 10.17 11.81
CA VAL A 230 -7.86 10.13 12.24
C VAL A 230 -6.99 9.34 11.24
N PRO A 231 -7.34 8.10 10.83
CA PRO A 231 -6.62 7.40 9.76
C PRO A 231 -6.56 8.19 8.45
N ALA A 232 -7.65 8.84 8.04
CA ALA A 232 -7.67 9.65 6.82
C ALA A 232 -6.71 10.85 6.89
N ASN A 233 -6.58 11.52 8.05
CA ASN A 233 -5.58 12.57 8.23
C ASN A 233 -4.16 11.99 8.27
N ALA A 234 -3.96 10.81 8.87
CA ALA A 234 -2.66 10.15 8.88
C ALA A 234 -2.18 9.82 7.45
N LEU A 235 -3.07 9.30 6.60
CA LEU A 235 -2.78 9.08 5.17
C LEU A 235 -2.36 10.39 4.48
N ALA A 236 -3.13 11.47 4.66
CA ALA A 236 -2.82 12.78 4.06
C ALA A 236 -1.47 13.32 4.53
N ILE A 237 -1.13 13.16 5.81
CA ILE A 237 0.18 13.56 6.36
C ILE A 237 1.29 12.70 5.76
N GLY A 238 1.09 11.39 5.68
CA GLY A 238 2.07 10.48 5.08
C GLY A 238 2.36 10.83 3.62
N LEU A 239 1.32 11.10 2.83
CA LEU A 239 1.44 11.59 1.45
C LEU A 239 2.20 12.91 1.38
N GLY A 240 1.90 13.85 2.28
CA GLY A 240 2.63 15.12 2.35
C GLY A 240 4.12 14.93 2.65
N LEU A 241 4.47 13.98 3.52
CA LEU A 241 5.85 13.64 3.80
C LEU A 241 6.54 13.00 2.59
N SER A 242 5.89 12.04 1.93
CA SER A 242 6.42 11.43 0.69
C SER A 242 6.65 12.47 -0.40
N LEU A 243 5.68 13.36 -0.64
CA LEU A 243 5.81 14.45 -1.62
C LEU A 243 6.92 15.43 -1.24
N ALA A 244 7.12 15.71 0.06
CA ALA A 244 8.20 16.57 0.51
C ALA A 244 9.57 15.92 0.26
N VAL A 245 9.72 14.62 0.54
CA VAL A 245 10.95 13.86 0.23
C VAL A 245 11.22 13.88 -1.28
N GLN A 246 10.22 13.57 -2.10
CA GLN A 246 10.34 13.63 -3.55
C GLN A 246 10.68 15.03 -4.07
N ALA A 247 10.15 16.09 -3.46
CA ALA A 247 10.48 17.47 -3.84
C ALA A 247 11.93 17.83 -3.50
N VAL A 248 12.45 17.38 -2.35
CA VAL A 248 13.86 17.54 -1.98
C VAL A 248 14.75 16.78 -2.96
N ASP A 249 14.42 15.52 -3.26
CA ASP A 249 15.16 14.69 -4.21
C ASP A 249 15.09 15.23 -5.64
N ALA A 250 13.98 15.87 -6.03
CA ALA A 250 13.85 16.55 -7.31
C ALA A 250 14.68 17.84 -7.36
N SER A 251 14.75 18.59 -6.24
CA SER A 251 15.59 19.80 -6.14
C SER A 251 17.08 19.49 -6.08
N GLY A 252 17.47 18.30 -5.57
CA GLY A 252 18.83 17.78 -5.65
C GLY A 252 19.17 17.20 -7.03
N ARG A 253 18.16 16.91 -7.87
CA ARG A 253 18.30 16.57 -9.28
C ARG A 253 18.40 17.83 -10.16
N ASP A 254 19.20 18.81 -9.74
CA ASP A 254 19.83 19.78 -10.65
C ASP A 254 20.96 19.14 -11.47
N ASN A 255 20.86 17.83 -11.70
CA ASN A 255 21.69 17.08 -12.62
C ASN A 255 20.80 16.80 -13.82
N GLY A 256 21.17 17.45 -14.93
CA GLY A 256 20.37 17.59 -16.13
C GLY A 256 19.74 16.30 -16.60
N TYR A 257 18.72 16.46 -17.44
CA TYR A 257 18.24 15.45 -18.37
C TYR A 257 19.42 14.64 -18.95
N TYR A 258 19.81 13.59 -18.24
CA TYR A 258 20.54 12.49 -18.78
C TYR A 258 19.46 11.74 -19.54
N TYR A 259 19.16 12.22 -20.75
CA TYR A 259 18.89 11.26 -21.80
C TYR A 259 20.06 10.29 -21.69
N PRO A 260 19.85 9.01 -21.37
CA PRO A 260 20.85 8.06 -21.78
C PRO A 260 20.94 8.28 -23.28
N VAL A 261 21.99 8.96 -23.72
CA VAL A 261 22.46 8.76 -25.07
C VAL A 261 22.77 7.28 -25.03
N SER A 262 21.85 6.48 -25.53
CA SER A 262 22.14 5.13 -25.97
C SER A 262 23.18 5.36 -27.06
N VAL A 263 24.44 5.49 -26.63
CA VAL A 263 25.55 5.09 -27.47
C VAL A 263 25.18 3.67 -27.80
N SER A 264 24.72 3.47 -29.04
CA SER A 264 24.48 2.14 -29.58
C SER A 264 25.85 1.47 -29.50
N THR A 265 26.10 0.76 -28.41
CA THR A 265 27.32 0.01 -28.20
C THR A 265 27.19 -1.21 -29.09
N GLY A 266 27.88 -1.20 -30.21
CA GLY A 266 27.78 -2.23 -31.23
C GLY A 266 28.29 -1.74 -32.58
N LEU A 267 28.49 -2.68 -33.50
CA LEU A 267 28.84 -2.35 -34.87
C LEU A 267 27.63 -1.71 -35.56
N SER A 268 27.83 -0.61 -36.26
CA SER A 268 26.76 0.07 -37.02
C SER A 268 27.23 0.43 -38.42
N TYR A 269 26.29 0.48 -39.37
CA TYR A 269 26.54 0.91 -40.73
C TYR A 269 25.46 1.91 -41.14
N ASN A 270 25.87 3.11 -41.58
CA ASN A 270 24.96 4.22 -41.89
C ASN A 270 23.99 4.62 -40.75
N GLY A 271 24.40 4.42 -39.50
CA GLY A 271 23.58 4.74 -38.32
C GLY A 271 22.62 3.63 -37.88
N GLU A 272 22.52 2.54 -38.63
CA GLU A 272 21.76 1.36 -38.23
C GLU A 272 22.67 0.35 -37.51
N PRO A 273 22.29 -0.14 -36.31
CA PRO A 273 23.06 -1.17 -35.62
C PRO A 273 22.97 -2.50 -36.38
N LEU A 274 24.11 -3.18 -36.52
CA LEU A 274 24.22 -4.49 -37.15
C LEU A 274 24.11 -5.60 -36.10
N GLY A 275 23.21 -6.55 -36.32
CA GLY A 275 23.05 -7.74 -35.46
C GLY A 275 23.75 -9.00 -35.98
N ASN A 276 24.21 -9.00 -37.25
CA ASN A 276 24.94 -10.12 -37.84
C ASN A 276 25.79 -9.64 -39.04
N LEU A 277 26.85 -10.38 -39.37
CA LEU A 277 27.74 -10.10 -40.49
C LEU A 277 28.01 -11.37 -41.28
N TYR A 278 28.06 -11.21 -42.60
CA TYR A 278 28.34 -12.27 -43.55
C TYR A 278 29.53 -11.86 -44.42
N ALA A 279 30.45 -12.79 -44.63
CA ALA A 279 31.63 -12.57 -45.46
C ALA A 279 31.70 -13.62 -46.57
N VAL A 280 32.28 -13.22 -47.69
CA VAL A 280 32.54 -14.07 -48.85
C VAL A 280 34.01 -13.95 -49.25
N ASP A 281 34.54 -15.00 -49.88
CA ASP A 281 35.86 -14.99 -50.48
C ASP A 281 35.89 -14.22 -51.81
N GLY A 282 37.06 -14.17 -52.45
CA GLY A 282 37.26 -13.45 -53.71
C GLY A 282 36.43 -14.00 -54.88
N GLU A 283 36.01 -15.25 -54.77
CA GLU A 283 35.14 -15.95 -55.73
C GLU A 283 33.64 -15.78 -55.40
N GLY A 284 33.30 -15.10 -54.31
CA GLY A 284 31.92 -14.87 -53.86
C GLY A 284 31.31 -16.06 -53.10
N LYS A 285 32.12 -17.03 -52.67
CA LYS A 285 31.68 -18.15 -51.83
C LYS A 285 31.70 -17.73 -50.36
N GLU A 286 30.72 -18.17 -49.60
CA GLU A 286 30.60 -17.84 -48.17
C GLU A 286 31.79 -18.31 -47.35
N ILE A 287 32.20 -17.47 -46.39
CA ILE A 287 33.14 -17.84 -45.34
C ILE A 287 32.31 -18.38 -44.17
N PRO A 288 32.41 -19.68 -43.84
CA PRO A 288 31.49 -20.35 -42.93
C PRO A 288 31.66 -19.94 -41.47
N GLU A 289 32.86 -19.47 -41.09
CA GLU A 289 33.14 -18.96 -39.75
C GLU A 289 34.30 -17.95 -39.78
N PHE A 290 34.12 -16.79 -39.17
CA PHE A 290 35.14 -15.76 -39.02
C PHE A 290 34.92 -14.92 -37.76
N TYR A 291 35.96 -14.19 -37.36
CA TYR A 291 36.01 -13.36 -36.15
C TYR A 291 36.56 -11.99 -36.52
N LEU A 292 36.00 -10.93 -35.94
CA LEU A 292 36.41 -9.56 -36.23
C LEU A 292 37.08 -8.91 -35.01
N TYR A 293 38.11 -8.12 -35.27
CA TYR A 293 38.85 -7.38 -34.25
C TYR A 293 39.09 -5.96 -34.73
N ASP A 294 39.16 -5.01 -33.81
CA ASP A 294 39.55 -3.64 -34.11
C ASP A 294 41.07 -3.51 -34.32
N GLU A 295 41.55 -2.29 -34.60
CA GLU A 295 42.98 -2.01 -34.80
C GLU A 295 43.84 -2.26 -33.54
N HIS A 296 43.23 -2.39 -32.37
CA HIS A 296 43.88 -2.69 -31.09
C HIS A 296 43.82 -4.19 -30.75
N GLY A 297 43.21 -5.03 -31.59
CA GLY A 297 43.02 -6.45 -31.34
C GLY A 297 41.88 -6.77 -30.36
N ILE A 298 40.96 -5.85 -30.15
CA ILE A 298 39.76 -6.06 -29.30
C ILE A 298 38.67 -6.71 -30.16
N PRO A 299 38.04 -7.82 -29.70
CA PRO A 299 36.99 -8.51 -30.46
C PRO A 299 35.74 -7.64 -30.63
N LEU A 300 35.21 -7.59 -31.85
CA LEU A 300 33.98 -6.87 -32.17
C LEU A 300 32.75 -7.73 -31.89
N ASN A 301 32.32 -7.75 -30.63
CA ASN A 301 31.10 -8.47 -30.23
C ASN A 301 29.85 -7.72 -30.71
N VAL A 302 28.91 -8.44 -31.33
CA VAL A 302 27.56 -7.92 -31.59
C VAL A 302 26.53 -8.68 -30.78
N TYR A 303 25.37 -8.07 -30.64
CA TYR A 303 24.23 -8.68 -30.01
C TYR A 303 23.57 -9.67 -30.99
N GLN A 304 23.52 -10.95 -30.63
CA GLN A 304 22.96 -12.02 -31.45
C GLN A 304 21.74 -12.66 -30.77
N TYR A 305 20.74 -13.04 -31.58
CA TYR A 305 19.56 -13.77 -31.14
C TYR A 305 19.68 -15.27 -31.45
N GLY A 306 19.55 -16.14 -30.44
CA GLY A 306 19.61 -17.60 -30.59
C GLY A 306 18.48 -18.34 -29.85
N CYS A 307 18.39 -19.65 -30.09
CA CYS A 307 17.38 -20.53 -29.49
C CYS A 307 17.80 -21.03 -28.09
N SER A 308 18.05 -20.12 -27.14
CA SER A 308 18.37 -20.45 -25.74
C SER A 308 17.17 -20.29 -24.80
N PRO A 309 16.93 -21.21 -23.84
CA PRO A 309 15.81 -21.14 -22.89
C PRO A 309 15.95 -20.05 -21.81
N THR A 310 17.16 -19.51 -21.62
CA THR A 310 17.43 -18.42 -20.69
C THR A 310 17.86 -17.24 -21.54
N ASN A 311 16.91 -16.35 -21.89
CA ASN A 311 17.09 -15.13 -22.68
C ASN A 311 18.11 -15.29 -23.83
N GLY A 312 17.64 -15.57 -25.05
CA GLY A 312 18.45 -15.84 -26.26
C GLY A 312 19.36 -14.71 -26.75
N GLU A 313 19.91 -13.91 -25.85
CA GLU A 313 20.82 -12.80 -26.05
C GLU A 313 22.25 -13.31 -25.81
N LEU A 314 23.01 -13.49 -26.89
CA LEU A 314 24.41 -13.85 -26.83
C LEU A 314 25.24 -12.69 -27.39
N PHE A 315 26.16 -12.17 -26.58
CA PHE A 315 27.21 -11.28 -27.07
C PHE A 315 28.40 -12.15 -27.47
N ASP A 316 28.62 -12.30 -28.76
CA ASP A 316 29.69 -13.14 -29.31
C ASP A 316 30.36 -12.47 -30.52
N ASN A 317 31.63 -12.82 -30.76
CA ASN A 317 32.45 -12.40 -31.89
C ASN A 317 32.48 -13.45 -33.01
N ARG A 318 31.64 -14.48 -32.92
CA ARG A 318 31.54 -15.54 -33.92
C ARG A 318 30.55 -15.14 -35.01
N PHE A 319 31.03 -15.10 -36.26
CA PHE A 319 30.22 -14.75 -37.43
C PHE A 319 30.34 -15.81 -38.53
N PRO A 320 29.30 -16.00 -39.37
CA PRO A 320 27.95 -15.47 -39.20
C PRO A 320 27.21 -16.17 -38.04
N ALA A 321 26.34 -15.43 -37.36
CA ALA A 321 25.40 -16.02 -36.40
C ALA A 321 24.36 -16.87 -37.16
N PRO A 322 23.92 -18.02 -36.61
CA PRO A 322 22.85 -18.80 -37.22
C PRO A 322 21.55 -17.98 -37.27
N ASN A 323 20.79 -18.13 -38.34
CA ASN A 323 19.52 -17.45 -38.47
C ASN A 323 18.45 -18.16 -37.63
N THR A 324 17.76 -17.41 -36.78
CA THR A 324 16.73 -17.97 -35.90
C THR A 324 15.36 -17.89 -36.58
N VAL A 325 14.79 -19.05 -36.90
CA VAL A 325 13.44 -19.16 -37.48
C VAL A 325 12.47 -19.66 -36.43
N TYR A 326 11.42 -18.87 -36.17
CA TYR A 326 10.34 -19.24 -35.26
C TYR A 326 9.20 -19.91 -36.05
N GLY A 327 8.92 -21.16 -35.73
CA GLY A 327 7.81 -21.93 -36.31
C GLY A 327 6.82 -22.43 -35.25
N PRO A 328 5.72 -23.09 -35.69
CA PRO A 328 4.74 -23.68 -34.77
C PRO A 328 5.34 -24.78 -33.88
N ASP A 329 6.42 -25.41 -34.32
CA ASP A 329 7.14 -26.47 -33.59
C ASP A 329 8.29 -25.94 -32.71
N GLY A 330 8.46 -24.61 -32.61
CA GLY A 330 9.47 -23.96 -31.77
C GLY A 330 10.51 -23.16 -32.54
N CYS A 331 11.62 -22.86 -31.87
CA CYS A 331 12.75 -22.09 -32.37
C CYS A 331 13.77 -23.02 -33.03
N VAL A 332 14.13 -22.76 -34.30
CA VAL A 332 15.14 -23.54 -35.03
C VAL A 332 16.21 -22.61 -35.58
N GLU A 333 17.47 -22.92 -35.26
CA GLU A 333 18.64 -22.25 -35.82
C GLU A 333 19.00 -22.85 -37.18
N GLN A 334 19.02 -22.03 -38.22
CA GLN A 334 19.41 -22.42 -39.58
C GLN A 334 20.79 -21.82 -39.90
N PRO A 335 21.79 -22.66 -40.23
CA PRO A 335 23.10 -22.17 -40.63
C PRO A 335 23.07 -21.63 -42.07
N GLY A 336 24.01 -20.73 -42.37
CA GLY A 336 24.23 -20.21 -43.73
C GLY A 336 23.67 -18.81 -43.98
N MET A 337 23.98 -18.29 -45.17
CA MET A 337 23.55 -16.95 -45.58
C MET A 337 22.08 -16.98 -46.06
N PRO A 338 21.19 -16.09 -45.58
CA PRO A 338 19.79 -16.06 -46.01
C PRO A 338 19.61 -15.43 -47.41
N PHE A 339 20.69 -15.06 -48.08
CA PHE A 339 20.72 -14.45 -49.40
C PHE A 339 21.92 -14.94 -50.21
N ILE A 340 21.86 -14.74 -51.53
CA ILE A 340 23.00 -14.95 -52.42
C ILE A 340 23.77 -13.63 -52.50
N PRO A 341 25.05 -13.59 -52.07
CA PRO A 341 25.85 -12.37 -52.12
C PRO A 341 26.14 -11.98 -53.56
N LEU A 342 26.13 -10.68 -53.85
CA LEU A 342 26.57 -10.19 -55.16
C LEU A 342 28.08 -10.42 -55.28
N PRO A 343 28.59 -10.84 -56.46
CA PRO A 343 30.02 -10.94 -56.66
C PRO A 343 30.68 -9.57 -56.41
N PRO A 344 31.90 -9.51 -55.85
CA PRO A 344 32.56 -8.27 -55.45
C PRO A 344 32.67 -7.20 -56.57
N ASN A 345 32.62 -7.65 -57.83
CA ASN A 345 32.70 -6.81 -59.03
C ASN A 345 31.33 -6.58 -59.72
N GLY A 346 30.22 -6.95 -59.09
CA GLY A 346 28.87 -6.69 -59.60
C GLY A 346 28.45 -5.25 -59.32
N THR A 347 28.41 -4.41 -60.35
CA THR A 347 27.83 -3.07 -60.28
C THR A 347 26.42 -3.11 -59.71
N THR A 348 26.15 -2.30 -58.69
CA THR A 348 24.84 -2.11 -58.05
C THR A 348 23.82 -1.63 -59.09
N THR A 349 23.10 -2.56 -59.72
CA THR A 349 21.89 -2.24 -60.47
C THR A 349 20.74 -2.90 -59.71
N ALA A 350 19.87 -2.08 -59.14
CA ALA A 350 18.66 -2.55 -58.49
C ALA A 350 17.86 -3.45 -59.45
N PRO A 351 17.26 -4.56 -58.99
CA PRO A 351 16.40 -5.37 -59.85
C PRO A 351 15.18 -4.54 -60.25
N THR A 352 15.08 -4.21 -61.53
CA THR A 352 13.85 -3.67 -62.11
C THR A 352 12.83 -4.80 -62.15
N THR A 353 11.85 -4.74 -61.26
CA THR A 353 10.66 -5.60 -61.30
C THR A 353 9.96 -5.40 -62.64
N THR A 354 10.21 -6.28 -63.60
CA THR A 354 9.36 -6.40 -64.78
C THR A 354 8.27 -7.39 -64.43
N ALA A 355 7.04 -6.90 -64.24
CA ALA A 355 5.88 -7.75 -64.08
C ALA A 355 5.71 -8.63 -65.33
N PRO A 356 5.51 -9.96 -65.21
CA PRO A 356 5.24 -10.79 -66.38
C PRO A 356 3.82 -10.51 -66.90
N THR A 357 3.74 -9.98 -68.11
CA THR A 357 2.50 -9.91 -68.89
C THR A 357 2.05 -11.32 -69.22
N THR A 358 0.88 -11.69 -68.73
CA THR A 358 0.19 -12.94 -69.01
C THR A 358 -0.11 -13.05 -70.51
N THR A 359 0.43 -14.05 -71.19
CA THR A 359 -0.11 -14.52 -72.48
C THR A 359 -0.36 -16.02 -72.38
N ALA A 360 -1.61 -16.40 -72.61
CA ALA A 360 -2.12 -17.76 -72.58
C ALA A 360 -1.59 -18.61 -73.78
N PRO A 361 -1.72 -19.95 -73.72
CA PRO A 361 -0.80 -20.88 -74.37
C PRO A 361 -1.20 -21.23 -75.81
N THR A 362 -0.23 -21.73 -76.59
CA THR A 362 -0.55 -22.55 -77.77
C THR A 362 0.39 -23.76 -77.83
N SER A 363 -0.28 -24.91 -77.90
CA SER A 363 0.22 -26.28 -77.94
C SER A 363 0.88 -26.63 -79.28
N THR A 364 1.94 -27.44 -79.22
CA THR A 364 2.15 -28.63 -80.08
C THR A 364 3.29 -29.49 -79.50
N GLY A 365 3.01 -30.74 -79.11
CA GLY A 365 4.02 -31.78 -78.82
C GLY A 365 4.48 -32.49 -80.10
N PRO A 366 4.85 -33.78 -80.05
CA PRO A 366 5.80 -34.47 -79.15
C PRO A 366 6.91 -35.19 -79.96
N THR A 367 8.08 -35.51 -79.39
CA THR A 367 8.81 -36.73 -79.81
C THR A 367 9.74 -37.29 -78.73
N THR A 368 9.48 -38.56 -78.46
CA THR A 368 10.16 -39.61 -77.67
C THR A 368 11.63 -39.85 -78.06
N THR A 369 12.50 -40.16 -77.08
CA THR A 369 13.30 -41.42 -77.03
C THR A 369 14.04 -41.59 -75.68
N VAL A 370 13.80 -42.76 -75.10
CA VAL A 370 14.44 -43.50 -73.96
C VAL A 370 15.48 -44.48 -74.61
N PRO A 371 16.40 -45.25 -73.96
CA PRO A 371 16.56 -45.65 -72.54
C PRO A 371 18.01 -45.74 -71.95
N THR A 372 18.06 -46.26 -70.70
CA THR A 372 19.08 -47.15 -70.07
C THR A 372 20.40 -46.51 -69.62
N THR A 373 20.94 -46.74 -68.42
CA THR A 373 21.17 -48.04 -67.77
C THR A 373 21.13 -48.03 -66.23
N THR A 374 20.67 -49.18 -65.72
CA THR A 374 20.69 -49.76 -64.37
C THR A 374 22.07 -49.96 -63.74
N GLY A 375 22.13 -49.93 -62.40
CA GLY A 375 23.16 -50.67 -61.64
C GLY A 375 23.11 -50.46 -60.11
N PRO A 376 23.19 -51.49 -59.25
CA PRO A 376 22.59 -51.47 -57.92
C PRO A 376 23.55 -51.74 -56.73
N THR A 377 22.97 -51.74 -55.52
CA THR A 377 23.22 -52.67 -54.38
C THR A 377 24.14 -52.25 -53.22
N SER A 378 23.57 -52.42 -52.01
CA SER A 378 24.16 -52.99 -50.77
C SER A 378 25.23 -52.18 -50.01
N ALA A 379 25.33 -52.17 -48.67
CA ALA A 379 24.72 -52.98 -47.62
C ALA A 379 24.93 -52.27 -46.25
N ALA A 380 24.04 -52.52 -45.28
CA ALA A 380 24.40 -52.55 -43.86
C ALA A 380 25.10 -53.90 -43.56
N PRO A 381 25.90 -54.10 -42.48
CA PRO A 381 25.31 -54.25 -41.15
C PRO A 381 26.22 -53.97 -39.91
N THR A 382 25.56 -54.04 -38.74
CA THR A 382 26.01 -54.60 -37.44
C THR A 382 26.98 -53.88 -36.49
N SER A 383 26.42 -53.57 -35.31
CA SER A 383 26.81 -54.06 -33.97
C SER A 383 28.19 -53.70 -33.39
N THR A 384 28.21 -53.14 -32.18
CA THR A 384 28.65 -53.87 -30.95
C THR A 384 28.32 -53.08 -29.69
N ALA A 385 27.69 -53.75 -28.73
CA ALA A 385 27.43 -53.32 -27.37
C ALA A 385 28.62 -53.61 -26.45
N SER A 386 28.86 -52.80 -25.40
CA SER A 386 29.34 -53.25 -24.08
C SER A 386 29.17 -52.14 -23.03
N VAL A 387 28.18 -52.18 -22.14
CA VAL A 387 28.19 -52.64 -20.72
C VAL A 387 29.27 -52.00 -19.81
N THR A 388 28.84 -51.39 -18.69
CA THR A 388 29.18 -51.77 -17.28
C THR A 388 29.58 -50.61 -16.31
N THR A 389 28.81 -50.54 -15.20
CA THR A 389 29.13 -50.13 -13.79
C THR A 389 29.30 -48.67 -13.31
N THR A 390 28.26 -48.22 -12.58
CA THR A 390 28.20 -47.51 -11.27
C THR A 390 29.08 -48.18 -10.16
N PRO A 391 29.25 -47.68 -8.90
CA PRO A 391 29.02 -46.36 -8.24
C PRO A 391 30.22 -45.85 -7.38
N SER A 392 30.10 -44.64 -6.80
CA SER A 392 29.97 -44.38 -5.33
C SER A 392 30.53 -43.00 -4.89
N PRO A 393 29.99 -42.35 -3.83
CA PRO A 393 30.24 -40.95 -3.48
C PRO A 393 31.21 -40.78 -2.29
N THR A 394 31.79 -39.59 -2.15
CA THR A 394 32.46 -39.16 -0.91
C THR A 394 32.06 -37.74 -0.52
N THR A 395 31.33 -37.66 0.59
CA THR A 395 31.21 -36.52 1.50
C THR A 395 32.52 -36.24 2.21
N THR A 396 32.92 -34.97 2.37
CA THR A 396 33.65 -34.52 3.57
C THR A 396 33.31 -33.07 3.91
N LYS A 397 32.82 -32.88 5.13
CA LYS A 397 32.66 -31.62 5.86
C LYS A 397 33.99 -31.30 6.55
N GLY A 398 34.38 -30.03 6.54
CA GLY A 398 35.36 -29.41 7.43
C GLY A 398 34.85 -28.03 7.78
#